data_AF-A0A0U1L3G9-F1
#
_entry.id   AF-A0A0U1L3G9-F1
#
_cell.length_a   1.000
_cell.length_b   1.000
_cell.length_c   1.000
_cell.angle_alpha   90.00
_cell.angle_beta   90.00
_cell.angle_gamma   90.00
#
_symmetry.space_group_name_H-M   'P 1'
#
loop_
_entity.id
_entity.type
_entity.pdbx_description
1 polymer ?
#
loop_
_entity_poly.entity_id
_entity_poly.type
_entity_poly.pdbx_seq_one_letter_code
_entity_poly.pdbx_strand_id
1 'polypeptide(L)'
;MQVIGDKGVTLNLAQAEVEIAQGGRGADVFIGGGTSSVFISGGDGDDIIIGGAASDAIAGEDGDDFIDGGAGNDVLRGHRGRDNIYGGAGDDFLDGGQDDDALYGGSGNDVLKGSTGDDYIDGGAGTNVIELSGSFSEYRITKTANGVWISDTVAGRDGTDFVKNVKKANFKDVSLVEIPSNTSAGLENPMPVKDVLTKDKNGVAFDHANAHLIAKEQLLINDIDWQGDSLKRSAGALFLLLIKNKINKSKNRKIVDTTAICAA
;
A
#
# COMPACT_ATOMS: atom_id res chain seq x y z
N MET A 1 -17.16 -32.79 19.11
CA MET A 1 -17.03 -33.04 20.56
C MET A 1 -17.07 -31.67 21.23
N GLN A 2 -17.91 -31.45 22.24
CA GLN A 2 -17.99 -30.14 22.92
C GLN A 2 -17.45 -30.33 24.34
N VAL A 3 -16.36 -29.64 24.67
CA VAL A 3 -15.80 -29.64 26.03
C VAL A 3 -16.12 -28.29 26.64
N ILE A 4 -16.93 -28.28 27.69
CA ILE A 4 -17.35 -27.04 28.36
C ILE A 4 -16.61 -26.98 29.69
N GLY A 5 -15.69 -26.01 29.83
CA GLY A 5 -14.87 -25.82 31.03
C GLY A 5 -14.15 -24.48 31.02
N ASP A 6 -13.69 -24.05 32.20
CA ASP A 6 -12.88 -22.84 32.44
C ASP A 6 -11.36 -23.11 32.33
N LYS A 7 -10.99 -24.38 32.15
CA LYS A 7 -9.62 -24.82 31.91
C LYS A 7 -9.53 -25.27 30.47
N GLY A 8 -8.58 -24.68 29.75
CA GLY A 8 -8.28 -25.00 28.38
C GLY A 8 -8.07 -26.49 28.11
N VAL A 9 -8.30 -26.86 26.87
CA VAL A 9 -8.39 -28.22 26.36
C VAL A 9 -7.37 -28.37 25.24
N THR A 10 -6.58 -29.44 25.27
CA THR A 10 -5.74 -29.81 24.13
C THR A 10 -6.38 -30.95 23.36
N LEU A 11 -6.75 -30.71 22.10
CA LEU A 11 -7.28 -31.73 21.19
C LEU A 11 -6.33 -31.92 20.00
N ASN A 12 -5.94 -33.17 19.76
CA ASN A 12 -5.26 -33.55 18.54
C ASN A 12 -6.30 -34.13 17.57
N LEU A 13 -6.62 -33.37 16.54
CA LEU A 13 -7.61 -33.68 15.51
C LEU A 13 -7.00 -34.52 14.36
N ALA A 14 -5.68 -34.76 14.34
CA ALA A 14 -5.02 -35.56 13.31
C ALA A 14 -5.37 -37.07 13.40
N GLN A 15 -5.82 -37.55 14.56
CA GLN A 15 -6.06 -38.98 14.82
C GLN A 15 -7.53 -39.39 14.79
N ALA A 16 -8.43 -38.42 14.71
CA ALA A 16 -9.86 -38.66 14.70
C ALA A 16 -10.46 -37.93 13.49
N GLU A 17 -11.46 -38.52 12.84
CA GLU A 17 -12.24 -37.92 11.75
C GLU A 17 -13.12 -36.75 12.28
N VAL A 18 -12.54 -35.89 13.12
CA VAL A 18 -13.23 -34.78 13.77
C VAL A 18 -13.26 -33.62 12.79
N GLU A 19 -14.42 -33.46 12.17
CA GLU A 19 -14.70 -32.35 11.26
C GLU A 19 -15.04 -31.04 12.00
N ILE A 20 -15.43 -31.11 13.28
CA ILE A 20 -15.86 -29.95 14.08
C ILE A 20 -15.27 -30.00 15.50
N ALA A 21 -14.51 -28.97 15.86
CA ALA A 21 -14.00 -28.69 17.20
C ALA A 21 -14.50 -27.32 17.70
N GLN A 22 -14.84 -27.24 18.98
CA GLN A 22 -15.28 -26.02 19.65
C GLN A 22 -14.70 -25.98 21.05
N GLY A 23 -14.00 -24.90 21.37
CA GLY A 23 -13.45 -24.65 22.69
C GLY A 23 -14.41 -23.93 23.62
N GLY A 24 -13.87 -23.58 24.78
CA GLY A 24 -14.58 -23.14 25.97
C GLY A 24 -14.28 -21.69 26.32
N ARG A 25 -13.99 -21.44 27.60
CA ARG A 25 -13.66 -20.10 28.11
C ARG A 25 -12.17 -19.91 28.43
N GLY A 26 -11.33 -20.90 28.17
CA GLY A 26 -9.94 -20.85 28.56
C GLY A 26 -9.06 -21.34 27.44
N ALA A 27 -7.82 -20.84 27.42
CA ALA A 27 -6.79 -21.11 26.42
C ALA A 27 -6.72 -22.57 25.95
N ASP A 28 -7.35 -22.84 24.83
CA ASP A 28 -7.48 -24.12 24.17
C ASP A 28 -6.33 -24.32 23.15
N VAL A 29 -6.04 -25.59 22.85
CA VAL A 29 -5.04 -25.97 21.86
C VAL A 29 -5.65 -27.00 20.92
N PHE A 30 -5.89 -26.61 19.67
CA PHE A 30 -6.42 -27.47 18.62
C PHE A 30 -5.32 -27.74 17.59
N ILE A 31 -4.98 -29.02 17.40
CA ILE A 31 -3.98 -29.43 16.42
C ILE A 31 -4.64 -30.33 15.38
N GLY A 32 -5.00 -29.74 14.25
CA GLY A 32 -5.30 -30.43 13.01
C GLY A 32 -4.01 -30.91 12.33
N GLY A 33 -4.08 -32.11 11.77
CA GLY A 33 -2.95 -32.75 11.11
C GLY A 33 -3.38 -33.87 10.16
N GLY A 34 -4.66 -33.85 9.77
CA GLY A 34 -5.24 -34.78 8.82
C GLY A 34 -5.23 -34.23 7.40
N THR A 35 -5.71 -35.04 6.46
CA THR A 35 -5.96 -34.65 5.06
C THR A 35 -7.41 -34.21 4.83
N SER A 36 -8.18 -34.05 5.89
CA SER A 36 -9.60 -33.70 5.86
C SER A 36 -9.79 -32.29 6.38
N SER A 37 -10.70 -31.55 5.75
CA SER A 37 -11.11 -30.23 6.20
C SER A 37 -11.66 -30.26 7.62
N VAL A 38 -11.25 -29.31 8.46
CA VAL A 38 -11.75 -29.12 9.81
C VAL A 38 -12.40 -27.76 9.98
N PHE A 39 -13.45 -27.72 10.79
CA PHE A 39 -14.05 -26.51 11.31
C PHE A 39 -13.70 -26.36 12.79
N ILE A 40 -12.99 -25.30 13.15
CA ILE A 40 -12.52 -25.05 14.52
C ILE A 40 -13.01 -23.67 14.99
N SER A 41 -13.52 -23.61 16.21
CA SER A 41 -13.81 -22.37 16.94
C SER A 41 -13.11 -22.43 18.29
N GLY A 42 -12.23 -21.46 18.56
CA GLY A 42 -11.44 -21.34 19.78
C GLY A 42 -12.31 -21.06 21.00
N GLY A 43 -13.07 -19.98 20.98
CA GLY A 43 -13.98 -19.60 22.06
C GLY A 43 -13.42 -18.41 22.84
N ASP A 44 -13.62 -18.36 24.15
CA ASP A 44 -12.95 -17.32 24.94
C ASP A 44 -11.56 -17.84 25.39
N GLY A 45 -10.57 -16.96 25.43
CA GLY A 45 -9.22 -17.23 25.90
C GLY A 45 -8.18 -17.21 24.77
N ASP A 46 -6.90 -17.12 25.14
CA ASP A 46 -5.80 -17.07 24.17
C ASP A 46 -5.52 -18.47 23.63
N ASP A 47 -5.98 -18.78 22.42
CA ASP A 47 -6.00 -20.11 21.85
C ASP A 47 -4.84 -20.37 20.87
N ILE A 48 -4.48 -21.64 20.71
CA ILE A 48 -3.52 -22.09 19.69
C ILE A 48 -4.21 -23.06 18.76
N ILE A 49 -4.39 -22.66 17.50
CA ILE A 49 -5.14 -23.42 16.50
C ILE A 49 -4.27 -23.71 15.28
N ILE A 50 -4.19 -24.98 14.90
CA ILE A 50 -3.45 -25.44 13.71
C ILE A 50 -4.43 -26.25 12.83
N GLY A 51 -4.60 -25.91 11.56
CA GLY A 51 -5.54 -26.53 10.62
C GLY A 51 -5.03 -27.85 10.02
N GLY A 52 -3.96 -27.79 9.23
CA GLY A 52 -3.33 -28.98 8.66
C GLY A 52 -2.99 -28.83 7.20
N ALA A 53 -3.41 -29.78 6.36
CA ALA A 53 -3.07 -29.82 4.93
C ALA A 53 -4.29 -29.77 4.00
N ALA A 54 -5.49 -29.61 4.57
CA ALA A 54 -6.74 -29.52 3.83
C ALA A 54 -7.28 -28.08 3.93
N SER A 55 -8.30 -27.77 3.14
CA SER A 55 -8.99 -26.47 3.25
C SER A 55 -9.79 -26.39 4.54
N ASP A 56 -9.32 -25.62 5.50
CA ASP A 56 -9.86 -25.52 6.84
C ASP A 56 -10.64 -24.22 7.06
N ALA A 57 -11.54 -24.23 8.05
CA ALA A 57 -12.29 -23.06 8.47
C ALA A 57 -12.10 -22.86 9.97
N ILE A 58 -11.34 -21.84 10.34
CA ILE A 58 -10.85 -21.62 11.70
C ILE A 58 -11.27 -20.23 12.18
N ALA A 59 -11.81 -20.17 13.40
CA ALA A 59 -12.11 -18.95 14.12
C ALA A 59 -11.46 -18.97 15.51
N GLY A 60 -10.72 -17.92 15.86
CA GLY A 60 -10.16 -17.70 17.20
C GLY A 60 -11.25 -17.38 18.21
N GLU A 61 -12.05 -16.36 17.91
CA GLU A 61 -13.14 -15.79 18.73
C GLU A 61 -12.66 -14.69 19.69
N ASP A 62 -12.74 -14.85 21.01
CA ASP A 62 -12.37 -13.78 21.96
C ASP A 62 -11.04 -14.13 22.65
N GLY A 63 -9.93 -13.47 22.33
CA GLY A 63 -8.62 -13.77 22.92
C GLY A 63 -7.46 -13.22 22.08
N ASP A 64 -6.24 -13.23 22.61
CA ASP A 64 -5.06 -12.98 21.76
C ASP A 64 -4.63 -14.33 21.15
N ASP A 65 -5.16 -14.68 19.96
CA ASP A 65 -5.05 -16.03 19.39
C ASP A 65 -3.85 -16.25 18.48
N PHE A 66 -3.43 -17.51 18.37
CA PHE A 66 -2.48 -17.98 17.34
C PHE A 66 -3.17 -18.97 16.41
N ILE A 67 -3.26 -18.63 15.12
CA ILE A 67 -3.91 -19.44 14.09
C ILE A 67 -2.93 -19.74 12.96
N ASP A 68 -2.75 -21.02 12.63
CA ASP A 68 -1.96 -21.50 11.49
C ASP A 68 -2.84 -22.43 10.62
N GLY A 69 -3.25 -21.98 9.44
CA GLY A 69 -4.05 -22.76 8.49
C GLY A 69 -3.27 -23.98 7.95
N GLY A 70 -1.99 -23.76 7.64
CA GLY A 70 -1.08 -24.80 7.19
C GLY A 70 -1.02 -24.87 5.67
N ALA A 71 -1.57 -25.91 5.06
CA ALA A 71 -1.68 -26.00 3.60
C ALA A 71 -3.13 -26.30 3.23
N GLY A 72 -3.52 -25.94 2.01
CA GLY A 72 -4.92 -25.92 1.62
C GLY A 72 -5.36 -24.48 1.39
N ASN A 73 -6.57 -24.30 0.90
CA ASN A 73 -7.17 -22.98 0.78
C ASN A 73 -8.02 -22.74 2.01
N ASP A 74 -7.53 -21.94 2.94
CA ASP A 74 -8.09 -21.83 4.28
C ASP A 74 -8.95 -20.57 4.46
N VAL A 75 -9.86 -20.61 5.43
CA VAL A 75 -10.64 -19.46 5.88
C VAL A 75 -10.35 -19.25 7.36
N LEU A 76 -9.58 -18.21 7.67
CA LEU A 76 -9.07 -17.93 9.00
C LEU A 76 -9.63 -16.60 9.52
N ARG A 77 -10.14 -16.60 10.76
CA ARG A 77 -10.67 -15.39 11.41
C ARG A 77 -10.17 -15.28 12.85
N GLY A 78 -9.58 -14.15 13.20
CA GLY A 78 -9.15 -13.86 14.56
C GLY A 78 -10.33 -13.54 15.48
N HIS A 79 -11.12 -12.55 15.07
CA HIS A 79 -12.29 -11.98 15.76
C HIS A 79 -11.98 -10.86 16.75
N ARG A 80 -11.81 -11.10 18.04
CA ARG A 80 -11.50 -10.05 19.02
C ARG A 80 -10.20 -10.38 19.72
N GLY A 81 -9.33 -9.38 19.81
CA GLY A 81 -8.04 -9.50 20.48
C GLY A 81 -6.93 -9.35 19.45
N ARG A 82 -5.67 -9.45 19.89
CA ARG A 82 -4.53 -9.24 19.00
C ARG A 82 -4.03 -10.57 18.50
N ASP A 83 -4.50 -10.90 17.31
CA ASP A 83 -4.35 -12.23 16.74
C ASP A 83 -3.11 -12.34 15.86
N ASN A 84 -2.51 -13.53 15.84
CA ASN A 84 -1.44 -13.88 14.90
C ASN A 84 -1.96 -14.96 13.96
N ILE A 85 -2.22 -14.60 12.71
CA ILE A 85 -2.87 -15.46 11.73
C ILE A 85 -1.92 -15.76 10.56
N TYR A 86 -1.67 -17.04 10.31
CA TYR A 86 -0.85 -17.55 9.22
C TYR A 86 -1.73 -18.40 8.28
N GLY A 87 -1.85 -17.99 7.01
CA GLY A 87 -2.54 -18.76 5.97
C GLY A 87 -1.76 -20.02 5.62
N GLY A 88 -0.53 -19.82 5.16
CA GLY A 88 0.41 -20.90 4.90
C GLY A 88 0.50 -21.17 3.40
N ALA A 89 0.09 -22.33 2.91
CA ALA A 89 0.22 -22.71 1.51
C ALA A 89 -1.11 -23.01 0.84
N GLY A 90 -1.54 -22.13 -0.05
CA GLY A 90 -2.77 -22.23 -0.82
C GLY A 90 -3.33 -20.82 -1.04
N ASP A 91 -4.49 -20.73 -1.68
CA ASP A 91 -5.16 -19.43 -1.83
C ASP A 91 -6.05 -19.20 -0.59
N ASP A 92 -5.56 -18.41 0.37
CA ASP A 92 -6.17 -18.28 1.69
C ASP A 92 -7.03 -17.01 1.84
N PHE A 93 -8.01 -17.05 2.75
CA PHE A 93 -8.74 -15.88 3.24
C PHE A 93 -8.45 -15.65 4.72
N LEU A 94 -7.91 -14.48 5.06
CA LEU A 94 -7.57 -14.10 6.43
C LEU A 94 -8.34 -12.84 6.83
N ASP A 95 -9.04 -12.87 7.96
CA ASP A 95 -9.69 -11.72 8.60
C ASP A 95 -9.14 -11.56 10.03
N GLY A 96 -8.48 -10.45 10.35
CA GLY A 96 -7.95 -10.16 11.68
C GLY A 96 -9.10 -9.98 12.66
N GLY A 97 -9.81 -8.87 12.53
CA GLY A 97 -11.06 -8.65 13.27
C GLY A 97 -11.05 -7.32 14.02
N GLN A 98 -11.04 -7.38 15.33
CA GLN A 98 -10.96 -6.22 16.22
C GLN A 98 -9.64 -6.25 16.95
N ASP A 99 -9.06 -5.07 17.13
CA ASP A 99 -7.75 -4.84 17.75
C ASP A 99 -6.60 -5.06 16.76
N ASP A 100 -5.35 -4.87 17.22
CA ASP A 100 -4.18 -4.81 16.34
C ASP A 100 -3.66 -6.23 16.01
N ASP A 101 -3.88 -6.68 14.78
CA ASP A 101 -3.61 -8.04 14.33
C ASP A 101 -2.34 -8.17 13.49
N ALA A 102 -1.82 -9.40 13.39
CA ALA A 102 -0.72 -9.75 12.49
C ALA A 102 -1.12 -10.88 11.53
N LEU A 103 -1.29 -10.53 10.26
CA LEU A 103 -1.75 -11.42 9.19
C LEU A 103 -0.62 -11.77 8.22
N TYR A 104 -0.41 -13.06 7.98
CA TYR A 104 0.61 -13.58 7.08
C TYR A 104 -0.04 -14.55 6.07
N GLY A 105 -0.20 -14.13 4.82
CA GLY A 105 -0.82 -14.96 3.77
C GLY A 105 0.01 -16.20 3.42
N GLY A 106 1.33 -16.03 3.27
CA GLY A 106 2.23 -17.15 2.96
C GLY A 106 2.41 -17.33 1.46
N SER A 107 2.09 -18.50 0.91
CA SER A 107 2.24 -18.80 -0.51
C SER A 107 0.91 -19.11 -1.17
N GLY A 108 0.57 -18.32 -2.18
CA GLY A 108 -0.65 -18.49 -2.96
C GLY A 108 -1.19 -17.11 -3.32
N ASN A 109 -2.44 -17.02 -3.74
CA ASN A 109 -3.10 -15.75 -4.01
C ASN A 109 -4.10 -15.49 -2.89
N ASP A 110 -3.64 -14.75 -1.89
CA ASP A 110 -4.38 -14.59 -0.65
C ASP A 110 -5.27 -13.35 -0.65
N VAL A 111 -6.36 -13.43 0.09
CA VAL A 111 -7.25 -12.30 0.41
C VAL A 111 -7.10 -12.00 1.89
N LEU A 112 -6.60 -10.82 2.23
CA LEU A 112 -6.34 -10.41 3.60
C LEU A 112 -7.21 -9.22 4.00
N LYS A 113 -7.74 -9.23 5.20
CA LYS A 113 -8.57 -8.15 5.75
C LYS A 113 -8.16 -7.92 7.20
N GLY A 114 -7.51 -6.80 7.46
CA GLY A 114 -7.15 -6.41 8.83
C GLY A 114 -8.40 -6.20 9.70
N SER A 115 -9.42 -5.55 9.12
CA SER A 115 -10.59 -5.05 9.85
C SER A 115 -10.17 -3.94 10.81
N THR A 116 -10.74 -3.85 12.01
CA THR A 116 -10.55 -2.67 12.86
C THR A 116 -9.32 -2.83 13.75
N GLY A 117 -8.38 -1.91 13.66
CA GLY A 117 -7.13 -1.99 14.42
C GLY A 117 -6.03 -1.30 13.63
N ASP A 118 -4.83 -1.22 14.19
CA ASP A 118 -3.64 -0.89 13.43
C ASP A 118 -2.88 -2.18 13.08
N ASP A 119 -3.17 -2.76 11.91
CA ASP A 119 -2.77 -4.14 11.59
C ASP A 119 -1.41 -4.24 10.89
N TYR A 120 -0.78 -5.40 11.04
CA TYR A 120 0.39 -5.80 10.26
C TYR A 120 0.00 -6.88 9.24
N ILE A 121 0.15 -6.57 7.95
CA ILE A 121 -0.29 -7.47 6.87
C ILE A 121 0.89 -7.79 5.94
N ASP A 122 1.26 -9.07 5.89
CA ASP A 122 2.21 -9.64 4.93
C ASP A 122 1.51 -10.60 3.97
N GLY A 123 1.30 -10.18 2.73
CA GLY A 123 0.71 -11.07 1.73
C GLY A 123 1.64 -12.22 1.30
N GLY A 124 2.95 -12.17 1.54
CA GLY A 124 3.87 -13.22 1.06
C GLY A 124 3.97 -13.36 -0.46
N ALA A 125 4.11 -14.59 -0.94
CA ALA A 125 4.27 -14.91 -2.37
C ALA A 125 2.95 -14.74 -3.15
N GLY A 126 2.95 -14.99 -4.46
CA GLY A 126 1.76 -14.94 -5.33
C GLY A 126 1.08 -13.58 -5.47
N THR A 127 -0.21 -13.53 -5.82
CA THR A 127 -0.94 -12.27 -6.14
C THR A 127 -2.01 -11.98 -5.09
N ASN A 128 -1.63 -11.20 -4.07
CA ASN A 128 -2.48 -11.01 -2.90
C ASN A 128 -3.28 -9.71 -3.00
N VAL A 129 -4.45 -9.74 -2.38
CA VAL A 129 -5.42 -8.66 -2.34
C VAL A 129 -5.75 -8.33 -0.88
N ILE A 130 -5.73 -7.04 -0.53
CA ILE A 130 -6.30 -6.58 0.75
C ILE A 130 -7.73 -6.10 0.55
N GLU A 131 -8.63 -6.42 1.48
CA GLU A 131 -10.00 -5.88 1.51
C GLU A 131 -10.17 -4.85 2.61
N LEU A 132 -10.71 -3.69 2.23
CA LEU A 132 -10.94 -2.54 3.09
C LEU A 132 -12.44 -2.20 3.07
N SER A 133 -12.99 -1.82 4.22
CA SER A 133 -14.43 -1.65 4.44
C SER A 133 -15.01 -0.33 3.89
N GLY A 134 -14.15 0.68 3.70
CA GLY A 134 -14.51 2.04 3.27
C GLY A 134 -14.34 2.33 1.79
N SER A 135 -14.70 3.55 1.39
CA SER A 135 -14.50 4.04 0.02
C SER A 135 -13.06 4.52 -0.21
N PHE A 136 -12.54 4.39 -1.44
CA PHE A 136 -11.15 4.76 -1.76
C PHE A 136 -10.79 6.20 -1.36
N SER A 137 -11.73 7.15 -1.46
CA SER A 137 -11.48 8.56 -1.08
C SER A 137 -11.28 8.80 0.42
N GLU A 138 -11.58 7.80 1.26
CA GLU A 138 -11.45 7.88 2.71
C GLU A 138 -10.11 7.33 3.21
N TYR A 139 -9.25 6.81 2.32
CA TYR A 139 -7.96 6.25 2.69
C TYR A 139 -6.79 7.12 2.24
N ARG A 140 -5.75 7.09 3.06
CA ARG A 140 -4.44 7.64 2.74
C ARG A 140 -3.43 6.50 2.60
N ILE A 141 -2.91 6.34 1.38
CA ILE A 141 -1.88 5.35 1.08
C ILE A 141 -0.50 6.03 1.04
N THR A 142 0.42 5.60 1.91
CA THR A 142 1.77 6.14 2.02
C THR A 142 2.81 5.02 1.87
N LYS A 143 3.60 5.06 0.81
CA LYS A 143 4.69 4.09 0.62
C LYS A 143 5.95 4.47 1.40
N THR A 144 6.60 3.47 1.98
CA THR A 144 7.91 3.56 2.64
C THR A 144 8.90 2.57 2.01
N ALA A 145 10.16 2.58 2.46
CA ALA A 145 11.17 1.60 2.04
C ALA A 145 10.81 0.17 2.44
N ASN A 146 10.04 -0.01 3.53
CA ASN A 146 9.77 -1.32 4.13
C ASN A 146 8.40 -1.89 3.75
N GLY A 147 7.50 -1.07 3.20
CA GLY A 147 6.11 -1.45 2.93
C GLY A 147 5.23 -0.24 2.64
N VAL A 148 3.92 -0.41 2.73
CA VAL A 148 2.91 0.59 2.45
C VAL A 148 2.03 0.75 3.68
N TRP A 149 1.87 1.99 4.13
CA TRP A 149 0.87 2.33 5.14
C TRP A 149 -0.43 2.67 4.44
N ILE A 150 -1.53 2.04 4.85
CA ILE A 150 -2.89 2.36 4.42
C ILE A 150 -3.62 2.85 5.67
N SER A 151 -4.03 4.11 5.68
CA SER A 151 -4.66 4.71 6.86
C SER A 151 -6.06 5.17 6.51
N ASP A 152 -7.06 4.64 7.21
CA ASP A 152 -8.43 5.10 7.16
C ASP A 152 -8.56 6.46 7.88
N THR A 153 -9.24 7.40 7.23
CA THR A 153 -9.52 8.73 7.82
C THR A 153 -10.78 8.74 8.67
N VAL A 154 -11.56 7.66 8.70
CA VAL A 154 -12.77 7.50 9.51
C VAL A 154 -12.47 6.62 10.72
N ALA A 155 -12.72 7.16 11.91
CA ALA A 155 -12.45 6.45 13.17
C ALA A 155 -13.35 5.20 13.36
N GLY A 156 -12.76 4.14 13.90
CA GLY A 156 -13.47 2.90 14.30
C GLY A 156 -13.81 1.95 13.14
N ARG A 157 -13.20 2.16 11.97
CA ARG A 157 -13.16 1.20 10.86
C ARG A 157 -11.75 0.62 10.76
N ASP A 158 -11.14 0.62 9.58
CA ASP A 158 -9.94 -0.17 9.30
C ASP A 158 -8.63 0.38 9.89
N GLY A 159 -8.69 1.39 10.76
CA GLY A 159 -7.51 1.99 11.40
C GLY A 159 -6.34 2.32 10.45
N THR A 160 -5.11 2.06 10.89
CA THR A 160 -3.88 2.31 10.14
C THR A 160 -3.01 1.07 9.98
N ASP A 161 -3.12 0.46 8.81
CA ASP A 161 -2.46 -0.80 8.49
C ASP A 161 -1.09 -0.60 7.86
N PHE A 162 -0.14 -1.45 8.27
CA PHE A 162 1.10 -1.65 7.57
C PHE A 162 1.03 -2.88 6.67
N VAL A 163 1.11 -2.67 5.36
CA VAL A 163 0.96 -3.70 4.35
C VAL A 163 2.25 -3.89 3.56
N LYS A 164 2.69 -5.14 3.41
CA LYS A 164 3.79 -5.52 2.51
C LYS A 164 3.41 -6.75 1.71
N ASN A 165 4.08 -6.94 0.56
CA ASN A 165 3.87 -8.08 -0.33
C ASN A 165 2.41 -8.28 -0.83
N VAL A 166 1.58 -7.24 -0.77
CA VAL A 166 0.22 -7.21 -1.35
C VAL A 166 0.24 -6.37 -2.63
N LYS A 167 -0.45 -6.84 -3.67
CA LYS A 167 -0.35 -6.28 -5.03
C LYS A 167 -1.57 -5.41 -5.35
N LYS A 168 -2.72 -5.72 -4.76
CA LYS A 168 -3.98 -5.04 -5.03
C LYS A 168 -4.77 -4.78 -3.76
N ALA A 169 -5.61 -3.76 -3.78
CA ALA A 169 -6.56 -3.44 -2.71
C ALA A 169 -7.98 -3.34 -3.28
N ASN A 170 -8.94 -3.89 -2.55
CA ASN A 170 -10.36 -3.73 -2.77
C ASN A 170 -10.91 -2.74 -1.74
N PHE A 171 -11.57 -1.71 -2.23
CA PHE A 171 -12.36 -0.76 -1.46
C PHE A 171 -13.83 -0.98 -1.75
N LYS A 172 -14.70 -0.40 -0.94
CA LYS A 172 -16.16 -0.50 -1.09
C LYS A 172 -16.69 -0.06 -2.47
N ASP A 173 -16.07 0.94 -3.06
CA ASP A 173 -16.49 1.56 -4.33
C ASP A 173 -15.57 1.24 -5.53
N VAL A 174 -14.33 0.81 -5.27
CA VAL A 174 -13.34 0.49 -6.31
C VAL A 174 -12.59 -0.79 -5.93
N SER A 175 -12.55 -1.76 -6.84
CA SER A 175 -11.84 -3.03 -6.64
C SER A 175 -10.53 -3.08 -7.43
N LEU A 176 -9.59 -3.90 -6.98
CA LEU A 176 -8.33 -4.20 -7.65
C LEU A 176 -7.44 -2.97 -7.93
N VAL A 177 -7.45 -2.00 -7.02
CA VAL A 177 -6.53 -0.86 -7.06
C VAL A 177 -5.11 -1.38 -6.85
N GLU A 178 -4.20 -1.11 -7.79
CA GLU A 178 -2.80 -1.53 -7.65
C GLU A 178 -2.14 -0.80 -6.47
N ILE A 179 -1.61 -1.57 -5.52
CA ILE A 179 -0.78 -1.03 -4.45
C ILE A 179 0.62 -0.82 -5.07
N PRO A 180 1.21 0.38 -4.94
CA PRO A 180 2.50 0.67 -5.56
C PRO A 180 3.58 -0.33 -5.10
N SER A 181 3.98 -1.24 -5.99
CA SER A 181 4.92 -2.34 -5.73
C SER A 181 6.37 -1.93 -5.98
N ASN A 182 6.62 -1.08 -6.98
CA ASN A 182 7.86 -0.36 -7.18
C ASN A 182 7.99 0.77 -6.15
N THR A 183 9.15 0.92 -5.48
CA THR A 183 9.49 2.21 -4.84
C THR A 183 9.17 3.25 -5.88
N SER A 184 8.21 4.15 -5.60
CA SER A 184 7.90 5.20 -6.55
C SER A 184 9.23 5.86 -6.87
N ALA A 185 9.71 5.70 -8.11
CA ALA A 185 10.90 6.37 -8.62
C ALA A 185 10.55 7.85 -8.87
N GLY A 186 9.97 8.50 -7.87
CA GLY A 186 9.34 9.81 -7.94
C GLY A 186 9.89 10.82 -6.93
N LEU A 187 10.81 10.41 -6.05
CA LEU A 187 11.54 11.31 -5.15
C LEU A 187 13.06 11.05 -5.12
N GLU A 188 13.50 9.81 -5.37
CA GLU A 188 14.94 9.44 -5.33
C GLU A 188 15.71 9.84 -6.61
N ASN A 189 14.99 10.01 -7.73
CA ASN A 189 15.56 10.71 -8.87
C ASN A 189 15.15 12.17 -8.74
N PRO A 190 16.08 13.12 -8.49
CA PRO A 190 15.75 14.52 -8.69
C PRO A 190 15.11 14.63 -10.07
N MET A 191 14.03 15.40 -10.17
CA MET A 191 13.47 15.78 -11.47
C MET A 191 14.65 16.05 -12.42
N PRO A 192 14.63 15.59 -13.68
CA PRO A 192 15.69 15.90 -14.63
C PRO A 192 15.61 17.37 -15.05
N VAL A 193 15.48 18.29 -14.09
CA VAL A 193 15.96 19.66 -14.20
C VAL A 193 17.47 19.61 -14.17
N LYS A 194 18.02 19.17 -15.31
CA LYS A 194 19.24 19.75 -15.80
C LYS A 194 18.95 21.23 -16.09
N ASP A 195 18.86 22.05 -15.05
CA ASP A 195 19.02 23.49 -15.14
C ASP A 195 20.48 23.75 -15.53
N VAL A 196 20.78 23.54 -16.81
CA VAL A 196 22.14 23.55 -17.38
C VAL A 196 22.34 24.85 -18.14
N LEU A 197 22.01 25.97 -17.50
CA LEU A 197 22.63 27.23 -17.86
C LEU A 197 24.00 27.26 -17.18
N THR A 198 25.00 26.70 -17.86
CA THR A 198 26.40 26.75 -17.40
C THR A 198 27.16 27.94 -17.99
N LYS A 199 26.57 28.62 -18.98
CA LYS A 199 27.16 29.74 -19.71
C LYS A 199 26.12 30.81 -20.07
N ASP A 200 26.56 32.06 -20.15
CA ASP A 200 25.77 33.19 -20.59
C ASP A 200 25.53 33.20 -22.12
N LYS A 201 24.85 34.22 -22.65
CA LYS A 201 24.56 34.33 -24.08
C LYS A 201 25.79 34.39 -24.99
N ASN A 202 26.94 34.78 -24.44
CA ASN A 202 28.21 34.93 -25.15
C ASN A 202 29.11 33.70 -24.93
N GLY A 203 28.65 32.68 -24.19
CA GLY A 203 29.40 31.45 -23.93
C GLY A 203 30.38 31.54 -22.75
N VAL A 204 30.32 32.59 -21.94
CA VAL A 204 31.15 32.74 -20.73
C VAL A 204 30.48 31.98 -19.59
N ALA A 205 31.26 31.22 -18.81
CA ALA A 205 30.73 30.53 -17.64
C ALA A 205 30.20 31.52 -16.60
N PHE A 206 29.11 31.17 -15.92
CA PHE A 206 28.58 32.03 -14.86
C PHE A 206 29.57 32.11 -13.70
N ASP A 207 29.88 33.33 -13.29
CA ASP A 207 30.63 33.64 -12.09
C ASP A 207 29.81 34.56 -11.17
N HIS A 208 30.24 34.71 -9.91
CA HIS A 208 29.58 35.58 -8.94
C HIS A 208 30.16 37.01 -8.93
N ALA A 209 31.16 37.28 -9.77
CA ALA A 209 31.87 38.55 -9.82
C ALA A 209 31.25 39.51 -10.83
N ASN A 210 30.58 38.99 -11.86
CA ASN A 210 30.07 39.76 -12.99
C ASN A 210 28.58 39.50 -13.23
N ALA A 211 27.88 40.54 -13.68
CA ALA A 211 26.52 40.37 -14.16
C ALA A 211 26.52 39.72 -15.55
N HIS A 212 25.87 38.57 -15.66
CA HIS A 212 25.75 37.84 -16.92
C HIS A 212 24.37 38.06 -17.56
N LEU A 213 24.34 38.25 -18.89
CA LEU A 213 23.09 38.35 -19.64
C LEU A 213 22.72 36.99 -20.23
N ILE A 214 21.47 36.58 -20.01
CA ILE A 214 20.91 35.32 -20.53
C ILE A 214 20.06 35.63 -21.76
N ALA A 215 20.29 34.91 -22.86
CA ALA A 215 19.48 35.05 -24.06
C ALA A 215 18.09 34.46 -23.87
N LYS A 216 17.12 35.00 -24.59
CA LYS A 216 15.75 34.48 -24.57
C LYS A 216 15.73 33.01 -24.94
N GLU A 217 16.46 32.61 -25.98
CA GLU A 217 16.53 31.24 -26.48
C GLU A 217 17.07 30.26 -25.41
N GLN A 218 17.99 30.70 -24.56
CA GLN A 218 18.54 29.92 -23.44
C GLN A 218 17.50 29.69 -22.34
N LEU A 219 16.68 30.71 -22.03
CA LEU A 219 15.59 30.58 -21.06
C LEU A 219 14.50 29.62 -21.54
N LEU A 220 14.16 29.66 -22.83
CA LEU A 220 13.14 28.78 -23.38
C LEU A 220 13.61 27.32 -23.47
N ILE A 221 14.90 27.08 -23.73
CA ILE A 221 15.45 25.72 -23.68
C ILE A 221 15.40 25.15 -22.26
N ASN A 222 15.48 26.00 -21.23
CA ASN A 222 15.51 25.57 -19.83
C ASN A 222 14.12 25.46 -19.18
N ASP A 223 13.04 25.69 -19.93
CA ASP A 223 11.66 25.60 -19.45
C ASP A 223 11.08 24.19 -19.74
N ILE A 224 10.66 23.49 -18.68
CA ILE A 224 10.16 22.10 -18.76
C ILE A 224 8.89 22.04 -19.61
N ASP A 225 8.01 23.03 -19.49
CA ASP A 225 6.75 23.12 -20.23
C ASP A 225 6.99 23.27 -21.75
N TRP A 226 8.18 23.76 -22.12
CA TRP A 226 8.58 24.04 -23.50
C TRP A 226 9.28 22.86 -24.18
N GLN A 227 9.93 21.98 -23.41
CA GLN A 227 10.59 20.78 -23.94
C GLN A 227 9.60 19.64 -24.26
N GLY A 228 8.45 19.58 -23.57
CA GLY A 228 7.45 18.52 -23.73
C GLY A 228 6.44 18.70 -24.86
N ASP A 229 6.38 19.87 -25.50
CA ASP A 229 5.36 20.15 -26.52
C ASP A 229 5.79 19.67 -27.92
N SER A 230 5.13 18.61 -28.39
CA SER A 230 5.38 17.94 -29.68
C SER A 230 5.06 18.82 -30.90
N LEU A 231 4.44 20.00 -30.70
CA LEU A 231 4.13 20.98 -31.74
C LEU A 231 5.36 21.72 -32.33
N LYS A 232 6.58 21.45 -31.84
CA LYS A 232 7.81 22.11 -32.31
C LYS A 232 8.48 21.52 -33.53
N ARG A 233 8.08 20.32 -33.99
CA ARG A 233 8.69 19.71 -35.20
C ARG A 233 8.08 20.21 -36.52
N SER A 234 6.99 20.97 -36.48
CA SER A 234 6.27 21.39 -37.68
C SER A 234 5.84 22.85 -37.62
N ALA A 235 6.15 23.57 -38.70
CA ALA A 235 5.60 24.86 -39.10
C ALA A 235 6.12 26.13 -38.39
N GLY A 236 7.16 26.71 -39.00
CA GLY A 236 7.37 28.14 -38.96
C GLY A 236 6.21 28.86 -39.65
N ALA A 237 5.43 29.64 -38.90
CA ALA A 237 4.68 30.82 -39.35
C ALA A 237 3.77 31.40 -38.24
N LEU A 238 3.36 30.62 -37.24
CA LEU A 238 2.44 31.08 -36.19
C LEU A 238 3.14 31.48 -34.87
N PHE A 239 4.40 31.92 -34.96
CA PHE A 239 5.29 32.02 -33.80
C PHE A 239 5.29 33.39 -33.09
N LEU A 240 4.74 34.44 -33.71
CA LEU A 240 4.85 35.81 -33.16
C LEU A 240 3.66 36.23 -32.28
N LEU A 241 2.48 35.60 -32.43
CA LEU A 241 1.26 36.04 -31.74
C LEU A 241 1.10 35.45 -30.34
N LEU A 242 1.55 34.20 -30.12
CA LEU A 242 1.43 33.52 -28.81
C LEU A 242 2.44 34.04 -27.76
N ILE A 243 3.61 34.52 -28.21
CA ILE A 243 4.65 35.05 -27.32
C ILE A 243 4.17 36.32 -26.58
N LYS A 244 3.40 37.19 -27.24
CA LYS A 244 2.86 38.41 -26.59
C LYS A 244 1.84 38.09 -25.50
N ASN A 245 1.09 37.00 -25.64
CA ASN A 245 -0.01 36.68 -24.72
C ASN A 245 0.47 35.96 -23.44
N LYS A 246 1.48 35.08 -23.53
CA LYS A 246 2.07 34.43 -22.35
C LYS A 246 2.93 35.38 -21.50
N ILE A 247 3.68 36.31 -22.11
CA ILE A 247 4.50 37.29 -21.36
C ILE A 247 3.61 38.26 -20.55
N ASN A 248 2.42 38.62 -21.05
CA ASN A 248 1.49 39.50 -20.33
C ASN A 248 0.83 38.84 -19.11
N LYS A 249 0.70 37.50 -19.06
CA LYS A 249 0.13 36.78 -17.90
C LYS A 249 1.11 36.63 -16.72
N SER A 250 2.40 36.86 -16.94
CA SER A 250 3.47 36.78 -15.93
C SER A 250 3.78 38.14 -15.24
N LYS A 251 2.93 39.16 -15.44
CA LYS A 251 3.13 40.52 -14.91
C LYS A 251 2.93 40.68 -13.39
N ASN A 252 3.60 39.85 -12.60
CA ASN A 252 3.90 40.16 -11.19
C ASN A 252 5.40 40.17 -10.86
N ARG A 253 6.29 40.14 -11.86
CA ARG A 253 7.70 40.49 -11.67
C ARG A 253 8.07 41.64 -12.61
N LYS A 254 8.25 42.83 -12.02
CA LYS A 254 8.85 44.00 -12.67
C LYS A 254 10.25 43.61 -13.16
N ILE A 255 10.43 43.49 -14.47
CA ILE A 255 11.74 43.71 -15.08
C ILE A 255 11.74 45.17 -15.51
N VAL A 256 12.55 45.96 -14.81
CA VAL A 256 12.77 47.38 -15.09
C VAL A 256 13.57 47.45 -16.38
N ASP A 257 12.92 47.79 -17.48
CA ASP A 257 13.59 48.12 -18.73
C ASP A 257 14.15 49.54 -18.60
N THR A 258 15.44 49.62 -18.31
CA THR A 258 16.23 50.86 -18.45
C THR A 258 17.19 50.58 -19.59
N THR A 259 16.96 51.11 -20.79
CA THR A 259 17.33 52.47 -21.19
C THR A 259 16.90 52.68 -22.64
N ALA A 260 16.07 53.68 -22.88
CA ALA A 260 16.03 54.37 -24.17
C ALA A 260 17.18 55.40 -24.17
N ILE A 261 18.13 55.30 -25.10
CA ILE A 261 18.95 56.45 -25.54
C ILE A 261 19.06 56.39 -27.07
N CYS A 262 18.78 57.56 -27.64
CA CYS A 262 18.71 57.92 -29.06
C CYS A 262 20.12 58.19 -29.66
N ALA A 263 20.13 58.43 -30.98
CA ALA A 263 21.16 59.02 -31.85
C ALA A 263 22.05 58.00 -32.62
N ALA A 264 22.27 58.14 -33.94
CA ALA A 264 21.90 59.16 -34.92
C ALA A 264 21.67 58.50 -36.30
#